data_AF-A0A1Y5U4V6-F1
#
_entry.id   AF-A0A1Y5U4V6-F1
#
_cell.length_a   1.000
_cell.length_b   1.000
_cell.length_c   1.000
_cell.angle_alpha   90.00
_cell.angle_beta   90.00
_cell.angle_gamma   90.00
#
_symmetry.space_group_name_H-M   'P 1'
#
loop_
_entity.id
_entity.type
_entity.pdbx_description
1 polymer ?
#
loop_
_entity_poly.entity_id
_entity_poly.type
_entity_poly.pdbx_seq_one_letter_code
_entity_poly.pdbx_strand_id
1 'polypeptide(L)'
;MAGRKPRFTAEEIDRAVAWREAGRSCAFIARRLGKSESAVYWNLLREGVDPVAYRDRPLPAVPVEPIVQRRGDHVIRRFTRDEDDQLLALEAEGHSYQEIARRLGRQRNSVYGRALTLTRHQARGTVDADPAVTP
;
A
#
# COMPACT_ATOMS: atom_id res chain seq x y z
N MET A 1 -5.91 -7.60 -30.46
CA MET A 1 -6.36 -6.35 -29.82
C MET A 1 -6.81 -6.68 -28.40
N ALA A 2 -5.95 -6.53 -27.39
CA ALA A 2 -6.36 -6.75 -26.01
C ALA A 2 -7.26 -5.59 -25.57
N GLY A 3 -8.56 -5.83 -25.43
CA GLY A 3 -9.53 -4.84 -24.97
C GLY A 3 -9.12 -4.25 -23.62
N ARG A 4 -9.34 -2.94 -23.44
CA ARG A 4 -9.10 -2.26 -22.17
C ARG A 4 -9.86 -2.99 -21.06
N LYS A 5 -9.14 -3.50 -20.06
CA LYS A 5 -9.77 -4.18 -18.92
C LYS A 5 -10.80 -3.26 -18.26
N PRO A 6 -12.00 -3.75 -17.94
CA PRO A 6 -13.05 -2.92 -17.34
C PRO A 6 -12.58 -2.36 -16.00
N ARG A 7 -12.86 -1.07 -15.77
CA ARG A 7 -12.64 -0.41 -14.47
C ARG A 7 -13.45 -1.14 -13.39
N PHE A 8 -12.99 -1.06 -12.15
CA PHE A 8 -13.76 -1.57 -11.02
C PHE A 8 -14.99 -0.69 -10.80
N THR A 9 -16.15 -1.30 -10.58
CA THR A 9 -17.32 -0.58 -10.03
C THR A 9 -17.19 -0.48 -8.51
N ALA A 10 -17.96 0.42 -7.88
CA ALA A 10 -18.03 0.51 -6.41
C ALA A 10 -18.45 -0.84 -5.80
N GLU A 11 -19.48 -1.49 -6.35
CA GLU A 11 -19.93 -2.82 -5.90
C GLU A 11 -18.87 -3.93 -6.08
N GLU A 12 -18.00 -3.84 -7.09
CA GLU A 12 -16.87 -4.75 -7.24
C GLU A 12 -15.80 -4.51 -6.18
N ILE A 13 -15.58 -3.26 -5.77
CA ILE A 13 -14.69 -2.89 -4.67
C ILE A 13 -15.26 -3.41 -3.36
N ASP A 14 -16.53 -3.15 -3.05
CA ASP A 14 -17.18 -3.60 -1.81
C ASP A 14 -17.09 -5.12 -1.64
N ARG A 15 -17.36 -5.88 -2.72
CA ARG A 15 -17.20 -7.34 -2.72
C ARG A 15 -15.76 -7.76 -2.52
N ALA A 16 -14.80 -7.07 -3.13
CA ALA A 16 -13.39 -7.36 -2.96
C ALA A 16 -12.94 -7.10 -1.51
N VAL A 17 -13.40 -6.01 -0.89
CA VAL A 17 -13.15 -5.66 0.52
C VAL A 17 -13.70 -6.75 1.43
N ALA A 18 -14.98 -7.08 1.30
CA ALA A 18 -15.62 -8.11 2.13
C ALA A 18 -14.91 -9.47 2.02
N TRP A 19 -14.54 -9.89 0.80
CA TRP A 19 -13.75 -11.11 0.63
C TRP A 19 -12.35 -11.01 1.24
N ARG A 20 -11.71 -9.84 1.18
CA ARG A 20 -10.37 -9.64 1.75
C ARG A 20 -10.40 -9.71 3.28
N GLU A 21 -11.41 -9.11 3.90
CA GLU A 21 -11.68 -9.19 5.33
C GLU A 21 -12.07 -10.60 5.77
N ALA A 22 -12.72 -11.38 4.90
CA ALA A 22 -12.93 -12.81 5.11
C ALA A 22 -11.68 -13.67 4.83
N GLY A 23 -10.50 -13.06 4.68
CA GLY A 23 -9.22 -13.75 4.52
C GLY A 23 -8.93 -14.29 3.12
N ARG A 24 -9.71 -13.94 2.09
CA ARG A 24 -9.46 -14.40 0.72
C ARG A 24 -8.23 -13.71 0.10
N SER A 25 -7.52 -14.45 -0.76
CA SER A 25 -6.34 -13.95 -1.48
C SER A 25 -6.71 -13.03 -2.64
N CYS A 26 -5.78 -12.16 -3.06
CA CYS A 26 -5.96 -11.33 -4.26
C CYS A 26 -6.19 -12.21 -5.52
N ALA A 27 -5.52 -13.35 -5.62
CA ALA A 27 -5.72 -14.35 -6.68
C ALA A 27 -7.15 -14.88 -6.72
N PHE A 28 -7.73 -15.21 -5.55
CA PHE A 28 -9.12 -15.65 -5.46
C PHE A 28 -10.08 -14.57 -5.95
N ILE A 29 -9.92 -13.34 -5.46
CA ILE A 29 -10.78 -12.19 -5.80
C ILE A 29 -10.65 -11.85 -7.29
N ALA A 30 -9.43 -11.81 -7.81
CA ALA A 30 -9.13 -11.57 -9.22
C ALA A 30 -9.87 -12.56 -10.14
N ARG A 31 -9.77 -13.85 -9.84
CA ARG A 31 -10.48 -14.91 -10.57
C ARG A 31 -11.99 -14.75 -10.48
N ARG A 32 -12.52 -14.38 -9.30
CA ARG A 32 -13.96 -14.25 -9.08
C ARG A 32 -14.57 -13.05 -9.81
N LEU A 33 -13.81 -11.96 -9.96
CA LEU A 33 -14.23 -10.73 -10.63
C LEU A 33 -13.81 -10.66 -12.11
N GLY A 34 -13.02 -11.62 -12.61
CA GLY A 34 -12.46 -11.55 -13.96
C GLY A 34 -11.47 -10.39 -14.14
N LYS A 35 -10.75 -10.01 -13.07
CA LYS A 35 -9.78 -8.89 -13.05
C LYS A 35 -8.37 -9.42 -12.83
N SER A 36 -7.35 -8.61 -13.06
CA SER A 36 -5.97 -8.96 -12.70
C SER A 36 -5.69 -8.76 -11.20
N GLU A 37 -4.84 -9.62 -10.63
CA GLU A 37 -4.39 -9.52 -9.24
C GLU A 37 -3.81 -8.16 -8.87
N SER A 38 -3.00 -7.55 -9.73
CA SER A 38 -2.45 -6.21 -9.50
C SER A 38 -3.55 -5.15 -9.37
N ALA A 39 -4.62 -5.25 -10.15
CA ALA A 39 -5.72 -4.29 -10.09
C ALA A 39 -6.54 -4.47 -8.80
N VAL A 40 -6.75 -5.72 -8.37
CA VAL A 40 -7.35 -6.03 -7.06
C VAL A 40 -6.50 -5.44 -5.94
N TYR A 41 -5.19 -5.72 -5.95
CA TYR A 41 -4.25 -5.22 -4.95
C TYR A 41 -4.30 -3.69 -4.84
N TRP A 42 -4.24 -2.98 -5.97
CA TRP A 42 -4.26 -1.51 -5.97
C TRP A 42 -5.56 -0.92 -5.44
N ASN A 43 -6.71 -1.54 -5.72
CA ASN A 43 -7.97 -1.08 -5.13
C ASN A 43 -8.01 -1.36 -3.63
N LEU A 44 -7.67 -2.58 -3.19
CA LEU A 44 -7.65 -2.92 -1.76
C LEU A 44 -6.66 -2.07 -0.95
N LEU A 45 -5.52 -1.71 -1.54
CA LEU A 45 -4.55 -0.81 -0.91
C LEU A 45 -5.11 0.60 -0.70
N ARG A 46 -5.90 1.11 -1.66
CA ARG A 46 -6.57 2.42 -1.54
C ARG A 46 -7.66 2.42 -0.48
N GLU A 47 -8.38 1.32 -0.36
CA GLU A 47 -9.35 1.10 0.72
C GLU A 47 -8.68 0.83 2.08
N GLY A 48 -7.34 0.78 2.14
CA GLY A 48 -6.60 0.52 3.38
C GLY A 48 -6.78 -0.89 3.95
N VAL A 49 -7.40 -1.82 3.20
CA VAL A 49 -7.78 -3.13 3.72
C VAL A 49 -6.54 -4.01 3.89
N ASP A 50 -6.21 -4.34 5.14
CA ASP A 50 -5.18 -5.32 5.44
C ASP A 50 -5.75 -6.74 5.43
N PRO A 51 -5.05 -7.71 4.84
CA PRO A 51 -5.44 -9.11 4.89
C PRO A 51 -5.40 -9.60 6.33
N VAL A 52 -6.38 -10.41 6.73
CA VAL A 52 -6.46 -10.96 8.10
C VAL A 52 -5.14 -11.54 8.58
N ALA A 53 -4.47 -12.32 7.72
CA ALA A 53 -3.18 -12.96 8.05
C ALA A 53 -2.03 -12.00 8.34
N TYR A 54 -2.17 -10.70 8.05
CA TYR A 54 -1.14 -9.70 8.32
C TYR A 54 -1.48 -8.74 9.46
N ARG A 55 -2.72 -8.74 9.99
CA ARG A 55 -3.14 -7.80 11.06
C ARG A 55 -2.22 -7.88 12.27
N ASP A 56 -1.93 -9.09 12.72
CA ASP A 56 -1.12 -9.34 13.92
C ASP A 56 0.39 -9.52 13.61
N ARG A 57 0.76 -9.52 12.33
CA ARG A 57 2.16 -9.71 11.94
C ARG A 57 2.93 -8.40 12.13
N PRO A 58 4.12 -8.42 12.77
CA PRO A 58 4.95 -7.23 12.88
C PRO A 58 5.30 -6.68 11.48
N LEU A 59 5.29 -5.35 11.37
CA LEU A 59 5.67 -4.67 10.15
C LEU A 59 7.15 -4.96 9.84
N PRO A 60 7.51 -5.15 8.55
CA PRO A 60 8.90 -5.34 8.18
C PRO A 60 9.70 -4.07 8.50
N ALA A 61 10.92 -4.25 9.00
CA ALA A 61 11.84 -3.15 9.23
C ALA A 61 12.07 -2.36 7.93
N VAL A 62 11.95 -1.03 8.02
CA VAL A 62 12.31 -0.13 6.93
C VAL A 62 13.84 0.03 6.93
N PRO A 63 14.52 -0.18 5.78
CA PRO A 63 15.95 0.03 5.67
C PRO A 63 16.36 1.45 6.06
N VAL A 64 17.48 1.59 6.75
CA VAL A 64 18.13 2.91 6.93
C VAL A 64 18.87 3.29 5.64
N GLU A 65 19.58 2.33 5.06
CA GLU A 65 20.39 2.54 3.85
C GLU A 65 19.64 2.18 2.56
N PRO A 66 19.97 2.80 1.40
CA PRO A 66 19.37 2.46 0.12
C PRO A 66 19.64 1.00 -0.28
N ILE A 67 18.56 0.22 -0.45
CA ILE A 67 18.64 -1.14 -0.97
C ILE A 67 18.07 -1.20 -2.38
N VAL A 68 18.88 -1.66 -3.32
CA VAL A 68 18.48 -1.94 -4.71
C VAL A 68 18.36 -3.45 -4.90
N GLN A 69 17.17 -3.91 -5.28
CA GLN A 69 16.87 -5.31 -5.57
C GLN A 69 16.60 -5.49 -7.07
N ARG A 70 17.11 -6.59 -7.65
CA ARG A 70 16.75 -6.99 -9.03
C ARG A 70 15.67 -8.06 -8.99
N ARG A 71 14.64 -7.91 -9.82
CA ARG A 71 13.60 -8.91 -10.09
C ARG A 71 13.52 -9.13 -11.60
N GLY A 72 14.22 -10.13 -12.10
CA GLY A 72 14.48 -10.29 -13.54
C GLY A 72 15.15 -9.02 -14.08
N ASP A 73 14.60 -8.45 -15.14
CA ASP A 73 15.10 -7.22 -15.77
C ASP A 73 14.66 -5.93 -15.05
N HIS A 74 13.87 -6.05 -13.97
CA HIS A 74 13.37 -4.89 -13.24
C HIS A 74 14.21 -4.58 -12.00
N VAL A 75 14.63 -3.32 -11.87
CA VAL A 75 15.37 -2.81 -10.71
C VAL A 75 14.41 -2.09 -9.76
N ILE A 76 14.32 -2.59 -8.53
CA ILE A 76 13.47 -2.04 -7.46
C ILE A 76 14.35 -1.39 -6.40
N ARG A 77 14.18 -0.08 -6.21
CA ARG A 77 14.80 0.67 -5.11
C ARG A 77 13.85 0.70 -3.92
N ARG A 78 14.22 0.08 -2.79
CA ARG A 78 13.40 0.14 -1.56
C ARG A 78 13.41 1.54 -0.97
N PHE A 79 12.31 1.93 -0.33
CA PHE A 79 12.26 3.17 0.46
C PHE A 79 13.10 3.01 1.72
N THR A 80 13.85 4.06 2.07
CA THR A 80 14.53 4.17 3.36
C THR A 80 13.63 4.85 4.39
N ARG A 81 14.04 4.80 5.67
CA ARG A 81 13.38 5.53 6.75
C ARG A 81 13.33 7.04 6.45
N ASP A 82 14.45 7.62 6.07
CA ASP A 82 14.53 9.05 5.74
C ASP A 82 13.61 9.44 4.59
N GLU A 83 13.45 8.58 3.58
CA GLU A 83 12.53 8.83 2.47
C GLU A 83 11.06 8.73 2.90
N ASP A 84 10.72 7.82 3.81
CA ASP A 84 9.38 7.74 4.39
C ASP A 84 9.07 8.98 5.23
N ASP A 85 10.02 9.42 6.06
CA ASP A 85 9.86 10.60 6.91
C ASP A 85 9.70 11.87 6.06
N GLN A 86 10.51 12.02 5.00
CA GLN A 86 10.35 13.11 4.03
C GLN A 86 9.03 13.03 3.28
N LEU A 87 8.59 11.84 2.85
CA LEU A 87 7.32 11.66 2.16
C LEU A 87 6.16 12.12 3.05
N LEU A 88 6.12 11.66 4.30
CA LEU A 88 5.05 11.99 5.25
C LEU A 88 5.03 13.48 5.60
N ALA A 89 6.20 14.10 5.81
CA ALA A 89 6.31 15.53 6.06
C ALA A 89 5.77 16.35 4.88
N LEU A 90 6.20 16.03 3.66
CA LEU A 90 5.75 16.74 2.46
C LEU A 90 4.26 16.54 2.19
N GLU A 91 3.72 15.34 2.45
CA GLU A 91 2.29 15.08 2.33
C GLU A 91 1.49 15.91 3.36
N ALA A 92 1.97 16.02 4.60
CA ALA A 92 1.36 16.85 5.64
C ALA A 92 1.42 18.36 5.30
N GLU A 93 2.45 18.80 4.58
CA GLU A 93 2.56 20.15 4.02
C GLU A 93 1.62 20.39 2.82
N GLY A 94 0.92 19.35 2.35
CA GLY A 94 -0.02 19.44 1.22
C GLY A 94 0.64 19.35 -0.15
N HIS A 95 1.90 18.94 -0.25
CA HIS A 95 2.56 18.74 -1.54
C HIS A 95 1.91 17.61 -2.34
N SER A 96 1.82 17.80 -3.65
CA SER A 96 1.32 16.76 -4.55
C SER A 96 2.33 15.61 -4.68
N TYR A 97 1.85 14.39 -4.91
CA TYR A 97 2.75 13.24 -5.14
C TYR A 97 3.71 13.42 -6.33
N GLN A 98 3.39 14.32 -7.27
CA GLN A 98 4.30 14.65 -8.37
C GLN A 98 5.50 15.48 -7.87
N GLU A 99 5.28 16.43 -6.97
CA GLU A 99 6.33 17.25 -6.37
C GLU A 99 7.19 16.40 -5.43
N ILE A 100 6.55 15.59 -4.58
CA ILE A 100 7.24 14.67 -3.67
C ILE A 100 8.14 13.72 -4.47
N ALA A 101 7.64 13.15 -5.57
CA ALA A 101 8.42 12.28 -6.43
C ALA A 101 9.66 12.95 -7.03
N ARG A 102 9.57 14.23 -7.41
CA ARG A 102 10.73 15.00 -7.89
C ARG A 102 11.74 15.22 -6.77
N ARG A 103 11.28 15.59 -5.57
CA ARG A 103 12.15 15.81 -4.40
C ARG A 103 12.89 14.53 -3.98
N LEU A 104 12.22 13.37 -4.02
CA LEU A 104 12.80 12.08 -3.62
C LEU A 104 13.55 11.34 -4.74
N GLY A 105 13.56 11.85 -5.97
CA GLY A 105 14.13 11.14 -7.12
C GLY A 105 13.46 9.78 -7.36
N ARG A 106 12.12 9.73 -7.28
CA ARG A 106 11.30 8.51 -7.45
C ARG A 106 10.21 8.70 -8.49
N GLN A 107 9.62 7.59 -8.92
CA GLN A 107 8.42 7.65 -9.75
C GLN A 107 7.20 8.00 -8.91
N ARG A 108 6.33 8.87 -9.43
CA ARG A 108 5.09 9.32 -8.76
C ARG A 108 4.19 8.17 -8.31
N ASN A 109 4.02 7.12 -9.12
CA ASN A 109 3.23 5.95 -8.72
C ASN A 109 3.87 5.15 -7.58
N SER A 110 5.21 5.14 -7.49
CA SER A 110 5.94 4.50 -6.40
C SER A 110 5.75 5.25 -5.08
N VAL A 111 5.82 6.59 -5.13
CA VAL A 111 5.53 7.47 -3.99
C VAL A 111 4.08 7.31 -3.53
N TYR A 112 3.11 7.38 -4.44
CA TYR A 112 1.70 7.22 -4.11
C TYR A 112 1.39 5.86 -3.45
N GLY A 113 1.93 4.77 -4.01
CA GLY A 113 1.77 3.44 -3.40
C GLY A 113 2.43 3.34 -2.02
N ARG A 114 3.55 4.04 -1.82
CA ARG A 114 4.23 4.09 -0.52
C ARG A 114 3.41 4.87 0.51
N ALA A 115 2.85 6.03 0.15
CA ALA A 115 1.98 6.83 1.00
C ALA A 115 0.82 5.99 1.54
N LEU A 116 0.04 5.36 0.65
CA LEU A 116 -1.06 4.46 1.05
C LEU A 116 -0.62 3.33 1.98
N THR A 117 0.58 2.77 1.73
CA THR A 117 1.14 1.72 2.57
C THR A 117 1.46 2.24 3.98
N LEU A 118 2.06 3.44 4.08
CA LEU A 118 2.39 4.09 5.35
C LEU A 118 1.12 4.46 6.13
N THR A 119 0.12 5.07 5.48
CA THR A 119 -1.18 5.36 6.10
C THR A 119 -1.82 4.10 6.67
N ARG A 120 -1.83 3.01 5.89
CA ARG A 120 -2.34 1.71 6.36
C ARG A 120 -1.54 1.17 7.54
N HIS A 121 -0.22 1.30 7.53
CA HIS A 121 0.63 0.86 8.64
C HIS A 121 0.41 1.70 9.90
N GLN A 122 0.25 3.01 9.77
CA GLN A 122 -0.11 3.92 10.86
C GLN A 122 -1.46 3.51 11.44
N ALA A 123 -2.48 3.31 10.61
CA ALA A 123 -3.80 2.86 11.04
C ALA A 123 -3.77 1.53 11.82
N ARG A 124 -2.83 0.63 11.50
CA ARG A 124 -2.59 -0.61 12.26
C ARG A 124 -1.85 -0.39 13.58
N GLY A 125 -0.85 0.50 13.60
CA GLY A 125 -0.08 0.82 14.80
C GLY A 125 -0.81 1.72 15.78
N THR A 126 -1.83 2.46 15.33
CA THR A 126 -2.66 3.33 16.17
C THR A 126 -3.74 2.60 16.96
N VAL A 127 -3.92 1.28 16.77
CA VAL A 127 -5.02 0.53 17.42
C VAL A 127 -4.68 0.05 18.85
N ASP A 128 -3.43 0.16 19.31
CA ASP A 128 -3.05 -0.23 20.69
C ASP A 128 -2.07 0.78 21.33
N ALA A 129 -2.51 2.02 21.45
CA ALA A 129 -2.00 2.94 22.48
C ALA A 129 -3.19 3.38 23.35
N ASP A 130 -3.66 2.46 24.19
CA ASP A 130 -4.46 2.81 25.36
C ASP A 130 -3.49 3.25 26.48
N PRO A 131 -3.44 4.55 26.85
CA PRO A 131 -2.61 5.02 27.96
C PRO A 131 -3.33 4.84 29.31
N ALA A 132 -3.88 3.66 29.58
CA ALA A 132 -4.58 3.38 30.83
C ALA A 132 -4.02 2.14 31.56
N VAL A 133 -2.71 2.12 31.81
CA VAL A 133 -2.16 1.43 32.99
C VAL A 133 -1.07 2.32 33.61
N THR A 134 -1.48 3.14 34.58
CA THR A 134 -0.60 3.79 35.57
C THR A 134 -0.67 2.92 36.84
N PRO A 135 0.45 2.71 37.57
CA PRO A 135 0.63 1.60 38.51
C PRO A 135 -0.33 1.60 39.71
#